data_AF-A0A151E6A5-F1
#
_entry.id   AF-A0A151E6A5-F1
#
_cell.length_a   1.000
_cell.length_b   1.000
_cell.length_c   1.000
_cell.angle_alpha   90.00
_cell.angle_beta   90.00
_cell.angle_gamma   90.00
#
_symmetry.space_group_name_H-M   'P 1'
#
loop_
_entity.id
_entity.type
_entity.pdbx_description
1 polymer ?
#
loop_
_entity_poly.entity_id
_entity_poly.type
_entity_poly.pdbx_seq_one_letter_code
_entity_poly.pdbx_strand_id
1 'polypeptide(L)'
;MFPKKRHLPLKALLTLILYLIIPLTCLVFILVSYPELPRELMLARIYWVIPTAMVIIILAHLSTLYQKGDTKRFLLSIGFTVATMIWMFGLLGGGVTITSQWNDYEFSLHMNNYIILIISVAAFNIMYYILEWKTYQKDNVSFLIHEEKKMGTTIE
;
A
#
# COMPACT_ATOMS: atom_id res chain seq x y z
N MET A 1 -36.22 -3.54 -9.53
CA MET A 1 -34.91 -4.03 -9.05
C MET A 1 -34.00 -2.82 -8.89
N PHE A 2 -33.94 -2.22 -7.70
CA PHE A 2 -33.15 -1.00 -7.47
C PHE A 2 -31.65 -1.34 -7.53
N PRO A 3 -30.82 -0.57 -8.26
CA PRO A 3 -29.38 -0.78 -8.25
C PRO A 3 -28.89 -0.53 -6.83
N LYS A 4 -28.47 -1.61 -6.16
CA LYS A 4 -27.87 -1.60 -4.83
C LYS A 4 -26.70 -0.61 -4.89
N LYS A 5 -26.82 0.55 -4.22
CA LYS A 5 -25.76 1.56 -4.10
C LYS A 5 -24.48 0.82 -3.67
N ARG A 6 -23.57 0.60 -4.61
CA ARG A 6 -22.25 0.04 -4.33
C ARG A 6 -21.48 1.14 -3.62
N HIS A 7 -21.63 1.20 -2.30
CA HIS A 7 -20.74 1.99 -1.47
C HIS A 7 -19.31 1.56 -1.81
N LEU A 8 -18.45 2.54 -2.10
CA LEU A 8 -17.01 2.30 -2.18
C LEU A 8 -16.61 1.50 -0.94
N PRO A 9 -15.90 0.36 -1.10
CA PRO A 9 -15.53 -0.44 0.05
C PRO A 9 -14.71 0.45 0.99
N LEU A 10 -15.03 0.43 2.29
CA LEU A 10 -14.41 1.29 3.31
C LEU A 10 -12.88 1.31 3.21
N LYS A 11 -12.28 0.15 2.87
CA LYS A 11 -10.85 0.02 2.56
C LYS A 11 -10.38 0.96 1.46
N ALA A 12 -11.05 0.99 0.31
CA ALA A 12 -10.65 1.83 -0.82
C ALA A 12 -10.81 3.33 -0.49
N LEU A 13 -11.85 3.70 0.27
CA LEU A 13 -12.02 5.07 0.76
C LEU A 13 -10.87 5.48 1.69
N LEU A 14 -10.53 4.60 2.64
CA LEU A 14 -9.44 4.84 3.58
C LEU A 14 -8.08 4.91 2.87
N THR A 15 -7.84 4.05 1.89
CA THR A 15 -6.66 4.12 1.02
C THR A 15 -6.62 5.42 0.23
N LEU A 16 -7.75 5.88 -0.31
CA LEU A 16 -7.80 7.15 -1.04
C LEU A 16 -7.45 8.34 -0.12
N ILE A 17 -7.96 8.36 1.10
CA ILE A 17 -7.65 9.42 2.07
C ILE A 17 -6.15 9.39 2.43
N LEU A 18 -5.62 8.22 2.80
CA LEU A 18 -4.26 8.09 3.30
C LEU A 18 -3.17 8.29 2.23
N TYR A 19 -3.38 7.77 1.02
CA TYR A 19 -2.34 7.73 0.00
C TYR A 19 -2.46 8.84 -1.05
N LEU A 20 -3.63 9.48 -1.17
CA LEU A 20 -3.84 10.57 -2.13
C LEU A 20 -4.16 11.89 -1.43
N ILE A 21 -5.23 11.96 -0.63
CA ILE A 21 -5.71 13.24 -0.07
C ILE A 21 -4.69 13.84 0.91
N ILE A 22 -4.33 13.11 1.97
CA ILE A 22 -3.41 13.63 3.00
C ILE A 22 -2.08 14.06 2.36
N PRO A 23 -1.42 13.24 1.53
CA PRO A 23 -0.15 13.61 0.91
C PRO A 23 -0.24 14.82 -0.01
N LEU A 24 -1.30 14.92 -0.84
CA LEU A 24 -1.54 16.10 -1.67
C LEU A 24 -1.74 17.36 -0.83
N THR A 25 -2.57 17.28 0.23
CA THR A 25 -2.81 18.43 1.11
C THR A 25 -1.52 18.87 1.82
N CYS A 26 -0.69 17.95 2.28
CA CYS A 26 0.61 18.25 2.86
C CYS A 26 1.54 18.93 1.83
N LEU A 27 1.64 18.40 0.61
CA LEU A 27 2.49 18.98 -0.44
C LEU A 27 2.03 20.38 -0.85
N VAL A 28 0.72 20.60 -1.01
CA VAL A 28 0.16 21.93 -1.30
C VAL A 28 0.40 22.89 -0.14
N PHE A 29 0.22 22.44 1.10
CA PHE A 29 0.50 23.24 2.29
C PHE A 29 1.98 23.67 2.35
N ILE A 30 2.91 22.74 2.13
CA ILE A 30 4.35 23.05 2.07
C ILE A 30 4.65 24.06 0.96
N LEU A 31 4.05 23.91 -0.23
CA LEU A 31 4.25 24.84 -1.34
C LEU A 31 3.78 26.27 -1.02
N VAL A 32 2.69 26.40 -0.24
CA VAL A 32 2.16 27.69 0.18
C VAL A 32 2.98 28.29 1.33
N SER A 33 3.40 27.48 2.30
CA SER A 33 4.14 27.94 3.48
C SER A 33 5.61 28.28 3.19
N TYR A 34 6.22 27.64 2.18
CA TYR A 34 7.64 27.78 1.87
C TYR A 34 7.83 28.12 0.38
N PRO A 35 7.56 29.36 -0.04
CA PRO A 35 7.64 29.78 -1.44
C PRO A 35 9.08 29.75 -2.01
N GLU A 36 10.08 29.65 -1.12
CA GLU A 36 11.51 29.62 -1.46
C GLU A 36 11.99 28.24 -1.89
N LEU A 37 11.19 27.19 -1.67
CA LEU A 37 11.50 25.85 -2.16
C LEU A 37 11.42 25.78 -3.69
N PRO A 38 12.27 24.97 -4.35
CA PRO A 38 12.22 24.80 -5.81
C PRO A 38 10.85 24.25 -6.24
N ARG A 39 10.01 25.12 -6.83
CA ARG A 39 8.63 24.75 -7.23
C ARG A 39 8.61 23.59 -8.21
N GLU A 40 9.59 23.51 -9.10
CA GLU A 40 9.72 22.44 -10.09
C GLU A 40 9.84 21.07 -9.43
N LEU A 41 10.66 20.94 -8.38
CA LEU A 41 10.81 19.69 -7.62
C LEU A 41 9.52 19.32 -6.89
N MET A 42 8.82 20.31 -6.32
CA MET A 42 7.54 20.09 -5.65
C MET A 42 6.43 19.68 -6.61
N LEU A 43 6.35 20.32 -7.78
CA LEU A 43 5.40 19.95 -8.83
C LEU A 43 5.71 18.56 -9.38
N ALA A 44 6.98 18.20 -9.57
CA ALA A 44 7.38 16.87 -9.96
C ALA A 44 6.94 15.81 -8.94
N ARG A 45 7.09 16.09 -7.64
CA ARG A 45 6.60 15.21 -6.55
C ARG A 45 5.08 15.05 -6.59
N ILE A 46 4.33 16.14 -6.74
CA ILE A 46 2.86 16.10 -6.88
C ILE A 46 2.45 15.27 -8.10
N TYR A 47 3.10 15.50 -9.24
CA TYR A 47 2.84 14.77 -10.49
C TYR A 47 3.12 13.26 -10.35
N TRP A 48 4.13 12.89 -9.56
CA TRP A 48 4.45 11.49 -9.27
C TRP A 48 3.47 10.84 -8.27
N VAL A 49 3.03 11.57 -7.25
CA VAL A 49 2.16 11.07 -6.18
C VAL A 49 0.78 10.66 -6.70
N ILE A 50 0.21 11.42 -7.64
CA ILE A 50 -1.14 11.15 -8.17
C ILE A 50 -1.24 9.77 -8.86
N PRO A 51 -0.47 9.44 -9.92
CA PRO A 51 -0.60 8.16 -10.62
C PRO A 51 -0.23 6.97 -9.72
N THR A 52 0.78 7.12 -8.88
CA THR A 52 1.22 6.05 -7.97
C THR A 52 0.18 5.78 -6.86
N ALA A 53 -0.41 6.82 -6.28
CA ALA A 53 -1.52 6.68 -5.34
C ALA A 53 -2.76 6.06 -5.99
N MET A 54 -3.07 6.42 -7.24
CA MET A 54 -4.17 5.82 -7.99
C MET A 54 -3.97 4.31 -8.19
N VAL A 55 -2.75 3.87 -8.52
CA VAL A 55 -2.41 2.43 -8.60
C VAL A 55 -2.65 1.73 -7.27
N ILE A 56 -2.22 2.34 -6.15
CA ILE A 56 -2.43 1.80 -4.80
C ILE A 56 -3.92 1.66 -4.49
N ILE A 57 -4.74 2.67 -4.82
CA ILE A 57 -6.21 2.64 -4.62
C ILE A 57 -6.85 1.53 -5.45
N ILE A 58 -6.44 1.37 -6.71
CA ILE A 58 -6.95 0.31 -7.59
C ILE A 58 -6.59 -1.07 -7.04
N LEU A 59 -5.34 -1.27 -6.61
CA LEU A 59 -4.89 -2.53 -6.00
C LEU A 59 -5.66 -2.84 -4.71
N ALA A 60 -5.86 -1.84 -3.86
CA ALA A 60 -6.67 -1.98 -2.65
C ALA A 60 -8.10 -2.39 -2.99
N HIS A 61 -8.73 -1.75 -3.99
CA HIS A 61 -10.07 -2.08 -4.42
C HIS A 61 -10.15 -3.50 -4.99
N LEU A 62 -9.26 -3.87 -5.90
CA LEU A 62 -9.20 -5.22 -6.49
C LEU A 62 -9.00 -6.29 -5.42
N SER A 63 -8.17 -6.04 -4.41
CA SER A 63 -7.93 -6.99 -3.31
C SER A 63 -9.21 -7.32 -2.51
N THR A 64 -10.20 -6.40 -2.47
CA THR A 64 -11.47 -6.64 -1.78
C THR A 64 -12.43 -7.55 -2.54
N LEU A 65 -12.19 -7.77 -3.83
CA LEU A 65 -13.03 -8.64 -4.66
C LEU A 65 -12.69 -10.12 -4.49
N TYR A 66 -11.51 -10.44 -3.94
CA TYR A 66 -11.03 -11.80 -3.76
C TYR A 66 -11.18 -12.27 -2.30
N GLN A 67 -11.50 -13.55 -2.13
CA GLN A 67 -11.65 -14.16 -0.81
C GLN A 67 -10.30 -14.32 -0.10
N LYS A 68 -10.34 -14.43 1.24
CA LYS A 68 -9.15 -14.72 2.05
C LYS A 68 -8.62 -16.12 1.68
N GLY A 69 -7.30 -16.25 1.56
CA GLY A 69 -6.66 -17.50 1.17
C GLY A 69 -6.50 -17.73 -0.35
N ASP A 70 -7.11 -16.91 -1.20
CA ASP A 70 -6.90 -16.96 -2.65
C ASP A 70 -5.50 -16.40 -3.01
N THR A 71 -4.75 -17.13 -3.83
CA THR A 71 -3.45 -16.72 -4.36
C THR A 71 -3.52 -15.38 -5.10
N LYS A 72 -4.64 -15.07 -5.77
CA LYS A 72 -4.83 -13.78 -6.45
C LYS A 72 -4.83 -12.61 -5.46
N ARG A 73 -5.52 -12.78 -4.33
CA ARG A 73 -5.53 -11.77 -3.26
C ARG A 73 -4.14 -11.58 -2.66
N PHE A 74 -3.43 -12.68 -2.42
CA PHE A 74 -2.07 -12.65 -1.89
C PHE A 74 -1.13 -11.85 -2.80
N LEU A 75 -1.14 -12.10 -4.11
CA LEU A 75 -0.36 -11.36 -5.09
C LEU A 75 -0.73 -9.86 -5.12
N LEU A 76 -2.02 -9.54 -5.06
CA LEU A 76 -2.47 -8.15 -5.00
C LEU A 76 -2.02 -7.43 -3.72
N SER A 77 -2.02 -8.12 -2.58
CA SER A 77 -1.52 -7.59 -1.30
C SER A 77 -0.01 -7.34 -1.30
N ILE A 78 0.78 -8.22 -1.92
CA ILE A 78 2.20 -7.97 -2.15
C ILE A 78 2.38 -6.78 -3.10
N GLY A 79 1.66 -6.75 -4.21
CA GLY A 79 1.70 -5.65 -5.18
C GLY A 79 1.35 -4.31 -4.54
N PHE A 80 0.35 -4.27 -3.66
CA PHE A 80 -0.01 -3.09 -2.87
C PHE A 80 1.15 -2.62 -1.98
N THR A 81 1.85 -3.54 -1.34
CA THR A 81 3.01 -3.23 -0.47
C THR A 81 4.16 -2.64 -1.28
N VAL A 82 4.49 -3.25 -2.42
CA VAL A 82 5.55 -2.78 -3.32
C VAL A 82 5.20 -1.40 -3.90
N ALA A 83 3.96 -1.22 -4.36
CA ALA A 83 3.48 0.06 -4.87
C ALA A 83 3.56 1.16 -3.79
N THR A 84 3.23 0.82 -2.54
CA THR A 84 3.35 1.72 -1.39
C THR A 84 4.80 2.12 -1.12
N MET A 85 5.75 1.19 -1.22
CA MET A 85 7.18 1.51 -1.10
C MET A 85 7.64 2.46 -2.20
N ILE A 86 7.26 2.20 -3.46
CA ILE A 86 7.60 3.07 -4.60
C ILE A 86 7.00 4.46 -4.40
N TRP A 87 5.74 4.52 -3.96
CA TRP A 87 5.05 5.77 -3.66
C TRP A 87 5.74 6.58 -2.55
N MET A 88 6.12 5.94 -1.45
CA MET A 88 6.91 6.56 -0.37
C MET A 88 8.24 7.10 -0.89
N PHE A 89 8.95 6.31 -1.71
CA PHE A 89 10.24 6.71 -2.27
C PHE A 89 10.11 7.92 -3.21
N GLY A 90 9.06 7.95 -4.04
CA GLY A 90 8.74 9.10 -4.90
C GLY A 90 8.39 10.35 -4.09
N LEU A 91 7.66 10.21 -2.99
CA LEU A 91 7.30 11.31 -2.10
C LEU A 91 8.53 11.95 -1.41
N LEU A 92 9.55 11.13 -1.11
CA LEU A 92 10.82 11.59 -0.55
C LEU A 92 11.76 12.22 -1.60
N GLY A 93 11.37 12.24 -2.88
CA GLY A 93 12.17 12.84 -3.96
C GLY A 93 13.22 11.91 -4.56
N GLY A 94 13.09 10.59 -4.36
CA GLY A 94 13.88 9.58 -5.09
C GLY A 94 15.36 9.48 -4.69
N GLY A 95 15.78 10.12 -3.61
CA GLY A 95 17.15 10.12 -3.11
C GLY A 95 17.27 9.52 -1.71
N VAL A 96 18.38 8.82 -1.46
CA VAL A 96 18.77 8.32 -0.13
C VAL A 96 19.42 9.42 0.72
N THR A 97 19.91 10.45 0.06
CA THR A 97 20.55 11.63 0.66
C THR A 97 19.92 12.87 0.04
N ILE A 98 19.35 13.73 0.90
CA ILE A 98 18.92 15.06 0.48
C ILE A 98 19.99 16.03 0.94
N THR A 99 20.80 16.48 0.00
CA THR A 99 21.81 17.51 0.22
C THR A 99 21.23 18.83 -0.26
N SER A 100 21.06 19.78 0.66
CA SER A 100 20.57 21.12 0.34
C SER A 100 21.52 22.15 0.93
N GLN A 101 21.90 23.13 0.11
CA GLN A 101 22.63 24.30 0.58
C GLN A 101 21.63 25.31 1.16
N TRP A 102 21.87 25.75 2.39
CA TRP A 102 21.13 26.81 3.06
C TRP A 102 22.12 27.92 3.44
N ASN A 103 22.15 28.99 2.63
CA ASN A 103 23.22 30.00 2.64
C ASN A 103 24.61 29.34 2.57
N ASP A 104 25.45 29.56 3.58
CA ASP A 104 26.83 29.08 3.65
C ASP A 104 26.94 27.68 4.30
N TYR A 105 25.82 27.08 4.71
CA TYR A 105 25.80 25.78 5.38
C TYR A 105 25.24 24.69 4.47
N GLU A 106 26.01 23.62 4.32
CA GLU A 106 25.56 22.41 3.64
C GLU A 106 24.86 21.48 4.64
N PHE A 107 23.55 21.27 4.46
CA PHE A 107 22.79 20.30 5.21
C PHE A 107 22.62 19.03 4.39
N SER A 108 23.20 17.93 4.86
CA SER A 108 23.02 16.59 4.30
C SER A 108 22.13 15.76 5.20
N LEU A 109 20.92 15.45 4.73
CA LEU A 109 19.97 14.61 5.46
C LEU A 109 20.03 13.18 4.91
N HIS A 110 20.55 12.28 5.73
CA HIS A 110 20.69 10.85 5.41
C HIS A 110 19.40 10.11 5.74
N MET A 111 18.71 9.59 4.72
CA MET A 111 17.43 8.91 4.87
C MET A 111 17.56 7.42 5.22
N ASN A 112 18.76 6.93 5.56
CA ASN A 112 19.00 5.52 5.85
C ASN A 112 18.05 4.95 6.91
N ASN A 113 17.83 5.68 8.01
CA ASN A 113 16.92 5.24 9.06
C ASN A 113 15.46 5.13 8.58
N TYR A 114 15.03 6.04 7.70
CA TYR A 114 13.70 5.99 7.10
C TYR A 114 13.57 4.82 6.12
N ILE A 115 14.60 4.55 5.31
CA ILE A 115 14.61 3.42 4.38
C ILE A 115 14.54 2.09 5.15
N ILE A 116 15.34 1.95 6.21
CA ILE A 116 15.31 0.75 7.07
C ILE A 116 13.91 0.56 7.66
N LEU A 117 13.28 1.62 8.14
CA LEU A 117 11.92 1.59 8.67
C LEU A 117 10.91 1.12 7.60
N ILE A 118 10.97 1.70 6.38
CA ILE A 118 10.07 1.36 5.27
C ILE A 118 10.22 -0.12 4.88
N ILE A 119 11.46 -0.59 4.70
CA ILE A 119 11.75 -1.97 4.35
C ILE A 119 11.29 -2.91 5.46
N SER A 120 11.48 -2.55 6.73
CA SER A 120 11.03 -3.36 7.86
C SER A 120 9.52 -3.51 7.87
N VAL A 121 8.76 -2.41 7.74
CA VAL A 121 7.30 -2.45 7.67
C VAL A 121 6.80 -3.26 6.48
N ALA A 122 7.45 -3.13 5.32
CA ALA A 122 7.12 -3.93 4.14
C ALA A 122 7.36 -5.43 4.37
N ALA A 123 8.50 -5.80 4.98
CA ALA A 123 8.80 -7.18 5.33
C ALA A 123 7.78 -7.77 6.31
N PHE A 124 7.38 -7.02 7.35
CA PHE A 124 6.32 -7.42 8.27
C PHE A 124 4.98 -7.62 7.57
N ASN A 125 4.60 -6.73 6.65
CA ASN A 125 3.36 -6.88 5.87
C ASN A 125 3.40 -8.12 4.97
N ILE A 126 4.50 -8.36 4.28
CA ILE A 126 4.67 -9.55 3.44
C ILE A 126 4.58 -10.82 4.30
N MET A 127 5.25 -10.84 5.46
CA MET A 127 5.17 -11.95 6.40
C MET A 127 3.73 -12.19 6.88
N TYR A 128 3.01 -11.12 7.22
CA TYR A 128 1.60 -11.22 7.59
C TYR A 128 0.76 -11.85 6.46
N TYR A 129 0.93 -11.42 5.21
CA TYR A 129 0.18 -11.99 4.08
C TYR A 129 0.55 -13.45 3.80
N ILE A 130 1.82 -13.84 3.99
CA ILE A 130 2.24 -15.25 3.89
C ILE A 130 1.55 -16.09 4.97
N LEU A 131 1.50 -15.60 6.21
CA LEU A 131 0.83 -16.30 7.32
C LEU A 131 -0.68 -16.40 7.10
N GLU A 132 -1.33 -15.32 6.65
CA GLU A 132 -2.74 -15.30 6.27
C GLU A 132 -3.00 -16.38 5.22
N TRP A 133 -2.23 -16.38 4.13
CA TRP A 133 -2.39 -17.35 3.04
C TRP A 133 -2.20 -18.80 3.50
N LYS A 134 -1.16 -19.09 4.28
CA LYS A 134 -0.89 -20.44 4.81
C LYS A 134 -2.00 -20.94 5.73
N THR A 135 -2.53 -20.07 6.59
CA THR A 135 -3.60 -20.43 7.54
C THR A 135 -4.87 -20.82 6.80
N TYR A 136 -5.31 -19.98 5.86
CA TYR A 136 -6.53 -20.25 5.12
C TYR A 136 -6.42 -21.45 4.15
N GLN A 137 -5.23 -21.74 3.61
CA GLN A 137 -5.04 -22.98 2.85
C GLN A 137 -5.14 -24.23 3.73
N LYS A 138 -4.57 -24.19 4.93
CA LYS A 138 -4.66 -25.32 5.88
C LYS A 138 -6.10 -25.59 6.32
N ASP A 139 -6.89 -24.53 6.49
CA ASP A 139 -8.30 -24.63 6.85
C ASP A 139 -9.14 -25.22 5.69
N ASN A 140 -8.88 -24.80 4.44
CA ASN A 140 -9.58 -25.35 3.28
C ASN A 140 -9.28 -26.84 3.04
N VAL A 141 -8.02 -27.27 3.24
CA VAL A 141 -7.65 -28.69 3.10
C VAL A 141 -8.26 -29.52 4.23
N SER A 142 -8.28 -29.01 5.47
CA SER A 142 -8.88 -29.75 6.60
C SER A 142 -10.40 -29.86 6.49
N PHE A 143 -11.09 -28.85 5.93
CA PHE A 143 -12.53 -28.91 5.68
C PHE A 143 -12.88 -29.98 4.63
N LEU A 144 -12.13 -30.07 3.53
CA LEU A 144 -12.34 -31.09 2.49
C LEU A 144 -12.18 -32.52 3.04
N ILE A 145 -11.16 -32.76 3.88
CA ILE A 145 -10.93 -34.07 4.51
C ILE A 145 -12.07 -34.45 5.47
N HIS A 146 -12.71 -33.46 6.10
CA HIS A 146 -13.79 -33.70 7.05
C HIS A 146 -15.14 -34.00 6.38
N GLU A 147 -15.42 -33.40 5.22
CA GLU A 147 -16.60 -33.76 4.41
C GLU A 147 -16.47 -35.15 3.78
N GLU A 148 -15.29 -35.51 3.28
CA GLU A 148 -15.04 -36.84 2.71
C GLU A 148 -15.26 -37.96 3.75
N LYS A 149 -14.81 -37.73 4.98
CA LYS A 149 -14.98 -38.69 6.09
C LYS A 149 -16.44 -38.81 6.56
N LYS A 150 -17.25 -37.75 6.43
CA LYS A 150 -18.69 -37.76 6.74
C LYS A 150 -19.52 -38.47 5.67
N MET A 151 -19.17 -38.34 4.39
CA MET A 151 -19.84 -39.08 3.31
C MET A 151 -19.47 -40.57 3.30
N GLY A 152 -18.24 -40.93 3.71
CA GLY A 152 -17.82 -42.33 3.79
C GLY A 152 -18.46 -43.15 4.91
N THR A 153 -19.10 -42.52 5.91
CA THR A 153 -19.72 -43.22 7.06
C THR A 153 -21.25 -43.32 6.97
N THR A 154 -21.86 -42.86 5.88
CA THR A 154 -23.32 -42.96 5.66
C THR A 154 -23.73 -44.13 4.75
N ILE A 155 -22.80 -45.01 4.41
CA ILE A 155 -23.03 -46.21 3.60
C ILE A 155 -22.63 -47.45 4.41
N GLU A 156 -23.27 -47.68 5.57
CA GLU A 156 -23.34 -49.01 6.21
C GLU A 156 -24.71 -49.18 6.87
#